data_AF-T1CKG3-F1
#
_entry.id   AF-T1CKG3-F1
#
_cell.length_a   1.000
_cell.length_b   1.000
_cell.length_c   1.000
_cell.angle_alpha   90.00
_cell.angle_beta   90.00
_cell.angle_gamma   90.00
#
_symmetry.space_group_name_H-M   'P 1'
#
loop_
_entity.id
_entity.type
_entity.pdbx_description
1 polymer ?
#
loop_
_entity_poly.entity_id
_entity_poly.type
_entity_poly.pdbx_seq_one_letter_code
_entity_poly.pdbx_strand_id
1 'polypeptide(L)'
;MVGPYITLAIAGLIAQMILGLYSSGLSLLALGIRTKRTKTVFVDAAIVVALGAWIVTKPGPILTTLVSLVELLAVPISSWAVVFAIGIIAENGSMIQKSGFISRWNSFVSWTTGTFAGLALTNSSVFSGPFGNGTIGKDNLGFVVGAMVALGLYVTVSTLDRHFKKDKEPLSVVALTNEARL
;
A
#
# COMPACT_ATOMS: atom_id res chain seq x y z
N MET A 1 35.90 -8.51 -9.45
CA MET A 1 34.87 -7.45 -9.53
C MET A 1 33.71 -7.66 -8.52
N VAL A 2 33.96 -8.24 -7.34
CA VAL A 2 32.92 -8.55 -6.33
C VAL A 2 32.83 -7.50 -5.21
N GLY A 3 33.91 -6.75 -4.97
CA GLY A 3 33.99 -5.69 -3.97
C GLY A 3 32.85 -4.65 -4.02
N PRO A 4 32.56 -4.01 -5.16
CA PRO A 4 31.49 -3.01 -5.22
C PRO A 4 30.10 -3.62 -4.98
N TYR A 5 29.87 -4.86 -5.45
CA TYR A 5 28.59 -5.55 -5.27
C TYR A 5 28.28 -5.81 -3.79
N ILE A 6 29.23 -6.39 -3.04
CA ILE A 6 29.02 -6.69 -1.62
C ILE A 6 28.79 -5.39 -0.83
N THR A 7 29.55 -4.33 -1.14
CA THR A 7 29.36 -3.03 -0.49
C THR A 7 27.96 -2.46 -0.74
N LEU A 8 27.47 -2.49 -1.99
CA LEU A 8 26.10 -2.05 -2.29
C LEU A 8 25.04 -2.94 -1.63
N ALA A 9 25.24 -4.25 -1.61
CA ALA A 9 24.31 -5.17 -0.96
C ALA A 9 24.20 -4.90 0.55
N ILE A 10 25.32 -4.72 1.24
CA ILE A 10 25.34 -4.36 2.66
C ILE A 10 24.69 -2.99 2.88
N ALA A 11 25.03 -1.99 2.06
CA ALA A 11 24.44 -0.66 2.16
C ALA A 11 22.92 -0.68 1.98
N GLY A 12 22.42 -1.46 1.00
CA GLY A 12 20.99 -1.65 0.76
C GLY A 12 20.29 -2.32 1.94
N LEU A 13 20.89 -3.37 2.51
CA LEU A 13 20.35 -4.05 3.70
C LEU A 13 20.28 -3.11 4.90
N ILE A 14 21.33 -2.32 5.15
CA ILE A 14 21.35 -1.34 6.25
C ILE A 14 20.29 -0.26 6.03
N ALA A 15 20.18 0.28 4.81
CA ALA A 15 19.17 1.29 4.48
C ALA A 15 17.74 0.76 4.70
N GLN A 16 17.46 -0.48 4.28
CA GLN A 16 16.17 -1.12 4.50
C GLN A 16 15.84 -1.28 5.99
N MET A 17 16.81 -1.69 6.81
CA MET A 17 16.63 -1.83 8.27
C MET A 17 16.33 -0.48 8.94
N ILE A 18 17.05 0.59 8.55
CA ILE A 18 16.84 1.93 9.12
C ILE A 18 15.45 2.47 8.76
N LEU A 19 15.01 2.27 7.51
CA LEU A 19 13.66 2.66 7.08
C LEU A 19 12.58 1.91 7.85
N GLY A 20 12.76 0.60 8.09
CA GLY A 20 11.85 -0.22 8.89
C GLY A 20 11.70 0.30 10.33
N LEU A 21 12.82 0.58 11.00
CA LEU A 21 12.86 1.11 12.36
C LEU A 21 12.21 2.49 12.49
N TYR A 22 12.39 3.34 11.46
CA TYR A 22 11.75 4.65 11.44
C TYR A 22 10.24 4.54 11.25
N SER A 23 9.80 3.65 10.35
CA SER A 23 8.39 3.40 10.04
C SER A 23 7.63 2.81 11.25
N SER A 24 8.21 1.84 11.95
CA SER A 24 7.60 1.27 13.16
C SER A 24 7.49 2.31 14.29
N GLY A 25 8.49 3.19 14.42
CA GLY A 25 8.46 4.31 15.38
C GLY A 25 7.35 5.33 15.09
N LEU A 26 7.16 5.71 13.82
CA LEU A 26 6.04 6.58 13.42
C LEU A 26 4.68 5.92 13.68
N SER A 27 4.57 4.62 13.42
CA SER A 27 3.34 3.85 13.65
C SER A 27 2.98 3.81 15.15
N LEU A 28 3.95 3.60 16.04
CA LEU A 28 3.74 3.64 17.48
C LEU A 28 3.35 5.03 17.98
N LEU A 29 3.92 6.08 17.39
CA LEU A 29 3.57 7.45 17.72
C LEU A 29 2.14 7.78 17.29
N ALA A 30 1.71 7.31 16.12
CA ALA A 30 0.33 7.43 15.65
C ALA A 30 -0.68 6.68 16.55
N LEU A 31 -0.26 5.56 17.15
CA LEU A 31 -1.03 4.82 18.17
C LEU A 31 -1.03 5.50 19.55
N GLY A 32 -0.33 6.63 19.73
CA GLY A 32 -0.26 7.36 20.99
C GLY A 32 0.71 6.79 22.02
N ILE A 33 1.45 5.73 21.69
CA ILE A 33 2.39 5.07 22.60
C ILE A 33 3.71 5.84 22.60
N ARG A 34 3.90 6.72 23.59
CA ARG A 34 5.14 7.48 23.77
C ARG A 34 6.22 6.64 24.47
N THR A 35 6.93 5.80 23.73
CA THR A 35 8.10 5.06 24.24
C THR A 35 9.40 5.82 23.98
N LYS A 36 10.40 5.69 24.88
CA LYS A 36 11.77 6.19 24.64
C LYS A 36 12.35 5.50 23.40
N ARG A 37 12.55 6.26 22.32
CA ARG A 37 12.98 5.80 20.97
C ARG A 37 14.12 4.79 21.01
N THR A 38 15.11 5.00 21.87
CA THR A 38 16.28 4.10 22.00
C THR A 38 15.91 2.68 22.44
N LYS A 39 14.95 2.53 23.35
CA LYS A 39 14.56 1.21 23.88
C LYS A 39 13.78 0.41 22.84
N THR A 40 12.85 1.06 22.15
CA THR A 40 12.01 0.41 21.14
C THR A 40 12.85 -0.09 19.97
N VAL A 41 13.79 0.73 19.49
CA VAL A 41 14.71 0.36 18.39
C VAL A 41 15.59 -0.83 18.77
N PHE A 42 16.10 -0.86 20.00
CA PHE A 42 16.96 -1.95 20.44
C PHE A 42 16.21 -3.27 20.55
N VAL A 43 14.98 -3.24 21.08
CA VAL A 43 14.13 -4.43 21.18
C VAL A 43 13.75 -4.95 19.79
N ASP A 44 13.33 -4.07 18.88
CA ASP A 44 12.98 -4.45 17.51
C ASP A 44 14.18 -5.08 16.78
N ALA A 45 15.35 -4.42 16.82
CA ALA A 45 16.57 -4.94 16.23
C ALA A 45 16.99 -6.29 16.84
N ALA A 46 16.92 -6.44 18.17
CA ALA A 46 17.26 -7.69 18.84
C ALA A 46 16.32 -8.84 18.44
N ILE A 47 15.02 -8.57 18.32
CA ILE A 47 14.02 -9.56 17.89
C ILE A 47 14.29 -9.98 16.44
N VAL A 48 14.49 -9.02 15.52
CA VAL A 48 14.76 -9.31 14.11
C VAL A 48 16.04 -10.13 13.94
N VAL A 49 17.12 -9.78 14.65
CA VAL A 49 18.39 -10.52 14.60
C VAL A 49 18.24 -11.92 15.19
N ALA A 50 17.58 -12.06 16.34
CA ALA A 50 17.40 -13.35 17.00
C ALA A 50 16.52 -14.30 16.16
N LEU A 51 15.39 -13.81 15.64
CA LEU A 51 14.50 -14.58 14.77
C LEU A 51 15.19 -14.93 13.45
N GLY A 52 15.90 -13.97 12.84
CA GLY A 52 16.65 -14.20 11.62
C GLY A 52 17.73 -15.29 11.79
N ALA A 53 18.51 -15.22 12.87
CA ALA A 53 19.52 -16.25 13.18
C ALA A 53 18.89 -17.63 13.42
N TRP A 54 17.76 -17.68 14.13
CA TRP A 54 17.03 -18.93 14.36
C TRP A 54 16.52 -19.55 13.06
N ILE A 55 15.96 -18.73 12.17
CA ILE A 55 15.43 -19.16 10.88
C ILE A 55 16.53 -19.68 9.96
N VAL A 56 17.67 -19.00 9.89
CA VAL A 56 18.81 -19.39 9.03
C VAL A 56 19.42 -20.72 9.46
N THR A 57 19.48 -20.99 10.77
CA THR A 57 20.09 -22.22 11.30
C THR A 57 19.18 -23.45 11.16
N LYS A 58 17.85 -23.25 11.06
CA LYS A 58 16.88 -24.32 10.89
C LYS A 58 15.84 -23.94 9.83
N PRO A 59 16.20 -23.98 8.53
CA PRO A 59 15.27 -23.70 7.45
C PRO A 59 14.23 -24.81 7.38
N GLY A 60 13.14 -24.63 8.14
CA GLY A 60 11.98 -25.50 8.15
C GLY A 60 10.83 -24.95 7.32
N PRO A 61 9.63 -25.55 7.42
CA PRO A 61 8.42 -25.07 6.73
C PRO A 61 8.06 -23.62 7.11
N ILE A 62 8.58 -23.11 8.23
CA ILE A 62 8.44 -21.72 8.68
C ILE A 62 8.92 -20.73 7.62
N LEU A 63 10.05 -20.97 6.94
CA LEU A 63 10.53 -20.07 5.89
C LEU A 63 9.54 -20.01 4.72
N THR A 64 9.09 -21.18 4.26
CA THR A 64 8.14 -21.28 3.15
C THR A 64 6.82 -20.59 3.50
N THR A 65 6.31 -20.78 4.72
CA THR A 65 5.13 -20.08 5.21
C THR A 65 5.34 -18.57 5.27
N LEU A 66 6.48 -18.10 5.80
CA LEU A 66 6.78 -16.67 5.88
C LEU A 66 6.88 -16.03 4.50
N VAL A 67 7.50 -16.69 3.53
CA VAL A 67 7.55 -16.23 2.13
C VAL A 67 6.14 -16.14 1.56
N SER A 68 5.31 -17.17 1.72
CA SER A 68 3.92 -17.14 1.26
C SER A 68 3.09 -16.05 1.94
N LEU A 69 3.33 -15.74 3.21
CA LEU A 69 2.69 -14.60 3.87
C LEU A 69 3.13 -13.26 3.25
N VAL A 70 4.42 -13.09 2.92
CA VAL A 70 4.90 -11.88 2.24
C VAL A 70 4.29 -11.73 0.86
N GLU A 71 4.17 -12.83 0.10
CA GLU A 71 3.50 -12.84 -1.22
C GLU A 71 2.04 -12.42 -1.12
N LEU A 72 1.32 -12.92 -0.11
CA LEU A 72 -0.07 -12.54 0.14
C LEU A 72 -0.21 -11.09 0.59
N LEU A 73 0.72 -10.58 1.40
CA LEU A 73 0.74 -9.19 1.86
C LEU A 73 1.16 -8.21 0.77
N ALA A 74 1.96 -8.65 -0.21
CA ALA A 74 2.37 -7.81 -1.32
C ALA A 74 1.17 -7.28 -2.12
N VAL A 75 0.11 -8.09 -2.27
CA VAL A 75 -1.10 -7.74 -3.01
C VAL A 75 -1.84 -6.52 -2.43
N PRO A 76 -2.35 -6.55 -1.18
CA PRO A 76 -3.06 -5.41 -0.58
C PRO A 76 -2.17 -4.19 -0.38
N ILE A 77 -0.86 -4.36 -0.17
CA ILE A 77 0.08 -3.25 -0.04
C ILE A 77 0.28 -2.55 -1.40
N SER A 78 0.39 -3.32 -2.49
CA SER A 78 0.57 -2.77 -3.83
C SER A 78 -0.67 -2.02 -4.31
N SER A 79 -1.87 -2.59 -4.10
CA SER A 79 -3.14 -1.92 -4.42
C SER A 79 -3.31 -0.65 -3.60
N TRP A 80 -2.96 -0.67 -2.31
CA TRP A 80 -3.00 0.50 -1.44
C TRP A 80 -2.04 1.60 -1.90
N ALA A 81 -0.78 1.23 -2.20
CA ALA A 81 0.24 2.17 -2.63
C ALA A 81 -0.16 2.91 -3.91
N VAL A 82 -0.78 2.21 -4.86
CA VAL A 82 -1.28 2.81 -6.10
C VAL A 82 -2.42 3.80 -5.84
N VAL A 83 -3.46 3.40 -5.10
CA VAL A 83 -4.60 4.29 -4.80
C VAL A 83 -4.11 5.55 -4.07
N PHE A 84 -3.20 5.38 -3.11
CA PHE A 84 -2.61 6.48 -2.37
C PHE A 84 -1.75 7.40 -3.25
N ALA A 85 -0.88 6.84 -4.10
CA ALA A 85 -0.03 7.61 -5.00
C ALA A 85 -0.85 8.46 -5.99
N ILE A 86 -1.90 7.88 -6.59
CA ILE A 86 -2.78 8.62 -7.50
C ILE A 86 -3.54 9.69 -6.74
N GLY A 87 -4.00 9.42 -5.51
CA GLY A 87 -4.67 10.42 -4.67
C GLY A 87 -3.79 11.65 -4.47
N ILE A 88 -2.51 11.46 -4.11
CA ILE A 88 -1.53 12.55 -3.95
C ILE A 88 -1.35 13.32 -5.28
N ILE A 89 -1.18 12.61 -6.39
CA ILE A 89 -0.95 13.22 -7.71
C ILE A 89 -2.18 14.02 -8.15
N ALA A 90 -3.38 13.45 -7.99
CA ALA A 90 -4.63 14.07 -8.40
C ALA A 90 -4.96 15.34 -7.59
N GLU A 91 -4.51 15.39 -6.33
CA GLU A 91 -4.69 16.55 -5.45
C GLU A 91 -3.48 17.50 -5.47
N ASN A 92 -2.49 17.31 -6.37
CA ASN A 92 -1.25 18.10 -6.41
C ASN A 92 -0.57 18.21 -5.03
N GLY A 93 -0.62 17.14 -4.21
CA GLY A 93 -0.07 17.10 -2.85
C GLY A 93 -0.96 17.72 -1.76
N SER A 94 -2.15 18.21 -2.10
CA SER A 94 -3.11 18.85 -1.16
C SER A 94 -3.97 17.82 -0.40
N MET A 95 -3.36 17.00 0.45
CA MET A 95 -4.09 15.97 1.23
C MET A 95 -4.92 16.50 2.41
N ILE A 96 -4.90 17.81 2.66
CA ILE A 96 -5.63 18.46 3.77
C ILE A 96 -7.03 18.92 3.32
N GLN A 97 -7.38 18.77 2.05
CA GLN A 97 -8.71 19.15 1.58
C GLN A 97 -9.75 18.18 2.15
N LYS A 98 -10.82 18.71 2.76
CA LYS A 98 -11.96 17.92 3.27
C LYS A 98 -12.59 17.16 2.10
N SER A 99 -12.10 15.96 1.81
CA SER A 99 -12.73 15.07 0.85
C SER A 99 -14.06 14.59 1.44
N GLY A 100 -15.13 14.71 0.65
CA GLY A 100 -16.46 14.27 1.05
C GLY A 100 -16.49 12.76 1.33
N PHE A 101 -17.48 12.29 2.10
CA PHE A 101 -17.65 10.88 2.46
C PHE A 101 -17.60 9.92 1.25
N ILE A 102 -18.15 10.35 0.10
CA ILE A 102 -18.18 9.58 -1.16
C ILE A 102 -16.76 9.39 -1.74
N SER A 103 -15.90 10.42 -1.68
CA SER A 103 -14.52 10.35 -2.15
C SER A 103 -13.68 9.33 -1.35
N ARG A 104 -13.94 9.20 -0.03
CA ARG A 104 -13.29 8.19 0.82
C ARG A 104 -13.71 6.77 0.48
N TRP A 105 -14.99 6.58 0.14
CA TRP A 105 -15.52 5.27 -0.24
C TRP A 105 -14.95 4.80 -1.57
N ASN A 106 -14.74 5.71 -2.52
CA ASN A 106 -14.13 5.40 -3.81
C ASN A 106 -12.72 4.81 -3.67
N SER A 107 -11.88 5.38 -2.79
CA SER A 107 -10.55 4.84 -2.49
C SER A 107 -10.63 3.43 -1.87
N PHE A 108 -11.56 3.23 -0.92
CA PHE A 108 -11.72 1.95 -0.24
C PHE A 108 -12.24 0.85 -1.17
N VAL A 109 -13.23 1.14 -2.02
CA VAL A 109 -13.77 0.19 -3.01
C VAL A 109 -12.73 -0.15 -4.07
N SER A 110 -11.94 0.82 -4.53
CA SER A 110 -10.87 0.57 -5.52
C SER A 110 -9.77 -0.31 -4.92
N TRP A 111 -9.36 -0.03 -3.68
CA TRP A 111 -8.38 -0.82 -2.94
C TRP A 111 -8.86 -2.25 -2.69
N THR A 112 -10.08 -2.42 -2.17
CA THR A 112 -10.65 -3.75 -1.88
C THR A 112 -10.79 -4.57 -3.16
N THR A 113 -11.35 -3.99 -4.22
CA THR A 113 -11.54 -4.68 -5.50
C THR A 113 -10.22 -5.10 -6.12
N GLY A 114 -9.21 -4.22 -6.12
CA GLY A 114 -7.86 -4.57 -6.59
C GLY A 114 -7.21 -5.67 -5.75
N THR A 115 -7.42 -5.64 -4.42
CA THR A 115 -6.90 -6.68 -3.53
C THR A 115 -7.55 -8.05 -3.80
N PHE A 116 -8.87 -8.10 -3.93
CA PHE A 116 -9.57 -9.36 -4.26
C PHE A 116 -9.18 -9.88 -5.64
N ALA A 117 -9.07 -9.00 -6.64
CA ALA A 117 -8.63 -9.38 -7.98
C ALA A 117 -7.20 -9.93 -8.00
N GLY A 118 -6.28 -9.29 -7.26
CA GLY A 118 -4.90 -9.74 -7.13
C GLY A 118 -4.81 -11.09 -6.40
N LEU A 119 -5.51 -11.23 -5.27
CA LEU A 119 -5.54 -12.49 -4.51
C LEU A 119 -6.17 -13.63 -5.31
N ALA A 120 -7.16 -13.35 -6.14
CA ALA A 120 -7.77 -14.37 -6.99
C ALA A 120 -6.78 -15.00 -7.99
N LEU A 121 -5.71 -14.27 -8.34
CA LEU A 121 -4.64 -14.69 -9.23
C LEU A 121 -3.36 -15.12 -8.51
N THR A 122 -3.26 -14.94 -7.20
CA THR A 122 -2.09 -15.33 -6.39
C THR A 122 -2.07 -16.83 -6.16
N ASN A 123 -0.90 -17.43 -6.33
CA ASN A 123 -0.64 -18.82 -6.00
C ASN A 123 0.58 -18.90 -5.08
N SER A 124 0.35 -19.32 -3.84
CA SER A 124 1.37 -19.49 -2.81
C SER A 124 1.20 -20.85 -2.15
N SER A 125 2.22 -21.32 -1.44
CA SER A 125 2.19 -22.62 -0.75
C SER A 125 1.08 -22.75 0.31
N VAL A 126 0.62 -21.61 0.86
CA VAL A 126 -0.41 -21.54 1.91
C VAL A 126 -1.79 -21.20 1.33
N PHE A 127 -1.85 -20.58 0.16
CA PHE A 127 -3.08 -20.08 -0.44
C PHE A 127 -3.00 -20.08 -1.97
N SER A 128 -3.96 -20.72 -2.61
CA SER A 128 -4.14 -20.68 -4.07
C SER A 128 -5.48 -20.05 -4.42
N GLY A 129 -5.45 -18.92 -5.14
CA GLY A 129 -6.64 -18.27 -5.66
C GLY A 129 -7.30 -19.07 -6.80
N PRO A 130 -8.60 -18.84 -7.06
CA PRO A 130 -9.37 -19.55 -8.08
C PRO A 130 -8.79 -19.47 -9.50
N PHE A 131 -8.01 -18.42 -9.81
CA PHE A 131 -7.32 -18.24 -11.10
C PHE A 131 -5.79 -18.43 -11.00
N GLY A 132 -5.30 -18.96 -9.88
CA GLY A 132 -3.87 -19.15 -9.61
C GLY A 132 -3.16 -20.20 -10.49
N ASN A 133 -3.90 -20.96 -11.29
CA ASN A 133 -3.33 -21.95 -12.23
C ASN A 133 -2.98 -21.38 -13.61
N GLY A 134 -3.33 -20.12 -13.89
CA GLY A 134 -2.94 -19.42 -15.11
C GLY A 134 -1.45 -19.05 -15.16
N THR A 135 -0.96 -18.62 -16.32
CA THR A 135 0.44 -18.17 -16.52
C THR A 135 0.85 -17.09 -15.52
N ILE A 136 -0.05 -16.16 -15.20
CA ILE A 136 0.18 -15.07 -14.24
C ILE A 136 0.31 -15.59 -12.80
N GLY A 137 -0.45 -16.62 -12.43
CA GLY A 137 -0.43 -17.20 -11.09
C GLY A 137 0.83 -18.03 -10.82
N LYS A 138 1.40 -18.65 -11.87
CA LYS A 138 2.68 -19.39 -11.78
C LYS A 138 3.87 -18.47 -11.50
N ASP A 139 3.85 -17.26 -12.06
CA ASP A 139 4.90 -16.26 -11.87
C ASP A 139 4.68 -15.38 -10.62
N ASN A 140 3.62 -15.67 -9.85
CA ASN A 140 3.22 -14.94 -8.65
C ASN A 140 3.05 -13.42 -8.84
N LEU A 141 2.59 -13.02 -10.02
CA LEU A 141 2.40 -11.61 -10.40
C LEU A 141 1.05 -11.03 -9.95
N GLY A 142 0.36 -11.69 -9.02
CA GLY A 142 -0.95 -11.27 -8.52
C GLY A 142 -0.94 -9.86 -7.93
N PHE A 143 0.17 -9.43 -7.31
CA PHE A 143 0.31 -8.08 -6.76
C PHE A 143 0.29 -7.00 -7.86
N VAL A 144 0.90 -7.26 -9.02
CA VAL A 144 0.91 -6.32 -10.16
C VAL A 144 -0.49 -6.17 -10.72
N VAL A 145 -1.20 -7.29 -10.92
CA VAL A 145 -2.57 -7.24 -11.44
C VAL A 145 -3.51 -6.54 -10.46
N GLY A 146 -3.41 -6.85 -9.17
CA GLY A 146 -4.20 -6.16 -8.14
C GLY A 146 -3.95 -4.65 -8.10
N ALA A 147 -2.70 -4.23 -8.29
CA ALA A 147 -2.33 -2.82 -8.42
C ALA A 147 -2.93 -2.17 -9.67
N MET A 148 -2.88 -2.83 -10.82
CA MET A 148 -3.45 -2.32 -12.08
C MET A 148 -4.98 -2.21 -12.02
N VAL A 149 -5.66 -3.18 -11.40
CA VAL A 149 -7.12 -3.14 -11.19
C VAL A 149 -7.51 -1.98 -10.26
N ALA A 150 -6.78 -1.80 -9.16
CA ALA A 150 -7.00 -0.68 -8.25
C ALA A 150 -6.76 0.68 -8.92
N LEU A 151 -5.70 0.79 -9.75
CA LEU A 151 -5.40 1.98 -10.56
C LEU A 151 -6.55 2.32 -11.49
N GLY A 152 -6.98 1.35 -12.30
CA GLY A 152 -8.04 1.54 -13.29
C GLY A 152 -9.34 2.01 -12.65
N LEU A 153 -9.78 1.31 -11.61
CA LEU A 153 -11.01 1.65 -10.89
C LEU A 153 -10.93 3.04 -10.24
N TYR A 154 -9.83 3.34 -9.55
CA TYR A 154 -9.69 4.62 -8.86
C TYR A 154 -9.67 5.80 -9.85
N VAL A 155 -9.01 5.66 -11.00
CA VAL A 155 -8.98 6.68 -12.05
C VAL A 155 -10.37 6.87 -12.66
N THR A 156 -11.07 5.80 -13.01
CA THR A 156 -12.42 5.90 -13.60
C THR A 156 -13.40 6.54 -12.62
N VAL A 157 -13.38 6.13 -11.35
CA VAL A 157 -14.32 6.67 -10.35
C VAL A 157 -13.98 8.12 -9.99
N SER A 158 -12.69 8.48 -9.87
CA SER A 158 -12.26 9.85 -9.54
C SER A 158 -12.41 10.85 -10.69
N THR A 159 -12.44 10.38 -11.94
CA THR A 159 -12.75 11.23 -13.11
C THR A 159 -14.25 11.49 -13.22
N LEU A 160 -15.08 10.48 -12.95
CA LEU A 160 -16.53 10.60 -12.93
C LEU A 160 -16.99 11.62 -11.88
N ASP A 161 -16.46 11.53 -10.65
CA ASP A 161 -16.82 12.43 -9.53
C ASP A 161 -16.46 13.89 -9.81
N ARG A 162 -15.31 14.13 -10.47
CA ARG A 162 -14.91 15.48 -10.91
C ARG A 162 -15.85 16.07 -11.94
N HIS A 163 -16.38 15.25 -12.85
CA HIS A 163 -17.36 15.70 -13.85
C HIS A 163 -18.66 16.15 -13.18
N PHE A 164 -19.22 15.33 -12.30
CA PHE A 164 -20.46 15.65 -11.57
C PHE A 164 -20.34 16.87 -10.65
N LYS A 165 -19.17 17.11 -10.06
CA LYS A 165 -18.95 18.28 -9.20
C LYS A 165 -18.87 19.59 -9.99
N LYS A 166 -18.28 19.55 -11.19
CA LYS A 166 -18.20 20.69 -12.11
C LYS A 166 -19.57 21.16 -12.58
N ASP A 167 -20.52 20.24 -12.73
CA ASP A 167 -21.88 20.55 -13.20
C ASP A 167 -22.77 21.19 -12.11
N LYS A 168 -22.39 21.10 -10.83
CA LYS A 168 -23.15 21.68 -9.71
C LYS A 168 -22.75 23.11 -9.33
N GLU A 169 -21.53 23.54 -9.65
CA GLU A 169 -21.08 24.92 -9.38
C GLU A 169 -21.75 26.04 -10.23
N PRO A 170 -22.14 25.85 -11.51
CA PRO A 170 -22.70 26.96 -12.27
C PRO A 170 -24.10 27.38 -11.79
N LEU A 171 -24.85 26.50 -11.12
CA LEU A 171 -26.22 26.78 -10.69
C LEU A 171 -26.31 27.57 -9.38
N SER A 172 -25.37 27.39 -8.45
CA SER A 172 -25.37 28.11 -7.17
C SER A 172 -24.80 29.53 -7.28
N VAL A 173 -23.77 29.73 -8.10
CA VAL A 173 -23.16 31.05 -8.31
C VAL A 173 -24.11 31.97 -9.10
N VAL A 174 -24.83 31.43 -10.09
CA VAL A 174 -25.82 32.18 -10.90
C VAL A 174 -27.09 32.47 -10.09
N ALA A 175 -27.55 31.55 -9.23
CA ALA A 175 -28.70 31.79 -8.36
C ALA A 175 -28.42 32.90 -7.33
N LEU A 176 -27.23 32.90 -6.70
CA LEU A 176 -26.85 33.91 -5.70
C LEU A 176 -26.57 35.29 -6.31
N THR A 177 -26.13 35.37 -7.57
CA THR A 177 -25.94 36.66 -8.26
C THR A 177 -27.24 37.29 -8.73
N ASN A 178 -28.28 36.49 -8.98
CA ASN A 178 -29.61 37.00 -9.34
C ASN A 178 -30.41 37.48 -8.13
N GLU A 179 -30.28 36.83 -6.98
CA GLU A 179 -30.93 37.27 -5.72
C GLU A 179 -30.31 38.57 -5.17
N ALA A 180 -29.02 38.82 -5.41
CA ALA A 180 -28.33 40.05 -4.99
C ALA A 180 -28.56 41.26 -5.93
N ARG A 181 -29.33 41.09 -7.01
CA ARG A 181 -29.67 42.15 -7.98
C ARG A 181 -31.14 42.62 -7.91
N LEU A 182 -31.92 42.10 -6.96
CA LEU A 182 -33.27 42.55 -6.62
C LEU A 182 -33.23 43.37 -5.33
#